data_AF-A0A8C6ZWA5-F1
#
_entry.id   AF-A0A8C6ZWA5-F1
#
_cell.length_a   1.000
_cell.length_b   1.000
_cell.length_c   1.000
_cell.angle_alpha   90.00
_cell.angle_beta   90.00
_cell.angle_gamma   90.00
#
_symmetry.space_group_name_H-M   'P 1'
#
loop_
_entity.id
_entity.type
_entity.pdbx_description
1 polymer ?
#
loop_
_entity_poly.entity_id
_entity_poly.type
_entity_poly.pdbx_seq_one_letter_code
_entity_poly.pdbx_strand_id
1 'polypeptide(L)'
;LPPLALASSLPPASRLSPLPQCPQKYPAIRSAPQREQYKAVFCDQLAEYRELRGRLRAARRALGELDALMSRAPRRAPRWERVSNGEQWEPQPGLSLLEKQERCNYLRKKLLHIKSRIREYDHAAPESSVCF
;
A
#
# COMPACT_ATOMS: atom_id res chain seq x y z
N LEU A 1 -38.38 -0.43 -38.83
CA LEU A 1 -37.98 -1.57 -37.96
C LEU A 1 -36.47 -1.81 -38.13
N PRO A 2 -35.69 -1.82 -37.03
CA PRO A 2 -34.23 -2.06 -36.99
C PRO A 2 -33.92 -3.58 -36.81
N PRO A 3 -32.64 -4.03 -36.73
CA PRO A 3 -31.95 -4.08 -35.43
C PRO A 3 -30.42 -3.84 -35.43
N LEU A 4 -29.98 -3.20 -34.33
CA LEU A 4 -28.86 -3.52 -33.42
C LEU A 4 -27.53 -4.08 -33.96
N ALA A 5 -26.42 -3.39 -33.67
CA ALA A 5 -25.32 -4.00 -32.90
C ALA A 5 -24.33 -2.97 -32.33
N LEU A 6 -24.47 -2.79 -31.01
CA LEU A 6 -23.45 -2.61 -29.97
C LEU A 6 -22.28 -1.64 -30.18
N ALA A 7 -22.36 -0.59 -29.36
CA ALA A 7 -21.23 0.04 -28.72
C ALA A 7 -20.16 -0.97 -28.28
N SER A 8 -18.99 -0.94 -28.91
CA SER A 8 -17.78 -1.49 -28.33
C SER A 8 -17.16 -0.42 -27.43
N SER A 9 -17.78 -0.22 -26.27
CA SER A 9 -17.10 0.38 -25.12
C SER A 9 -15.96 -0.56 -24.76
N LEU A 10 -14.73 -0.17 -25.10
CA LEU A 10 -13.53 -0.82 -24.61
C LEU A 10 -13.58 -0.80 -23.07
N PRO A 11 -13.48 -1.96 -22.39
CA PRO A 11 -13.42 -1.97 -20.94
C PRO A 11 -12.15 -1.22 -20.48
N PRO A 12 -12.19 -0.50 -19.36
CA PRO A 12 -11.01 0.18 -18.82
C PRO A 12 -9.92 -0.86 -18.59
N ALA A 13 -8.82 -0.72 -19.32
CA ALA A 13 -7.59 -1.43 -19.05
C ALA A 13 -7.05 -0.97 -17.70
N SER A 14 -7.45 -1.65 -16.63
CA SER A 14 -6.74 -1.64 -15.35
C SER A 14 -6.61 -3.07 -14.89
N ARG A 15 -5.87 -3.80 -15.73
CA ARG A 15 -5.23 -5.07 -15.41
C ARG A 15 -4.59 -4.90 -14.04
N LEU A 16 -4.92 -5.81 -13.13
CA LEU A 16 -4.07 -6.11 -11.98
C LEU A 16 -2.73 -6.59 -12.53
N SER A 17 -1.87 -5.64 -12.89
CA SER A 17 -0.51 -5.92 -13.34
C SER A 17 0.18 -6.67 -12.22
N PRO A 18 0.75 -7.87 -12.46
CA PRO A 18 1.55 -8.57 -11.48
C PRO A 18 2.58 -7.60 -10.93
N LEU A 19 2.59 -7.41 -9.60
CA LEU A 19 3.51 -6.48 -8.95
C LEU A 19 4.93 -6.77 -9.46
N PRO A 20 5.59 -5.81 -10.13
CA PRO A 20 6.88 -6.07 -10.74
C PRO A 20 7.86 -6.50 -9.65
N GLN A 21 8.53 -7.62 -9.88
CA GLN A 21 9.48 -8.19 -8.95
C GLN A 21 10.58 -7.17 -8.66
N CYS A 22 10.57 -6.65 -7.43
CA CYS A 22 11.37 -5.52 -6.98
C CYS A 22 12.90 -5.59 -7.27
N PRO A 23 13.56 -6.77 -7.23
CA PRO A 23 15.03 -6.85 -7.39
C PRO A 23 15.55 -6.45 -8.77
N GLN A 24 14.79 -6.72 -9.83
CA GLN A 24 15.26 -6.50 -11.21
C GLN A 24 15.26 -5.01 -11.61
N LYS A 25 14.50 -4.17 -10.91
CA LYS A 25 14.34 -2.75 -11.25
C LYS A 25 15.48 -1.86 -10.76
N TYR A 26 16.28 -2.32 -9.80
CA TYR A 26 17.35 -1.52 -9.19
C TYR A 26 18.64 -2.36 -9.06
N PRO A 27 19.38 -2.54 -10.18
CA PRO A 27 20.70 -3.15 -10.16
C PRO A 27 21.73 -2.31 -9.38
N ALA A 28 22.97 -2.81 -9.28
CA ALA A 28 24.08 -2.07 -8.71
C ALA A 28 24.29 -0.73 -9.46
N ILE A 29 24.47 0.34 -8.70
CA ILE A 29 24.70 1.68 -9.24
C ILE A 29 26.13 1.76 -9.79
N ARG A 30 26.30 2.38 -10.95
CA ARG A 30 27.59 2.50 -11.64
C ARG A 30 28.02 3.94 -11.88
N SER A 31 27.19 4.93 -11.54
CA SER A 31 27.48 6.35 -11.77
C SER A 31 26.75 7.29 -10.80
N ALA A 32 27.32 8.48 -10.58
CA ALA A 32 26.73 9.50 -9.72
C ALA A 32 25.35 10.01 -10.21
N PRO A 33 25.11 10.24 -11.52
CA PRO A 33 23.78 10.59 -12.00
C PRO A 33 22.73 9.49 -11.72
N GLN A 34 23.12 8.21 -11.83
CA GLN A 34 22.24 7.09 -11.50
C GLN A 34 21.96 7.03 -9.99
N ARG A 35 22.94 7.35 -9.15
CA ARG A 35 22.77 7.49 -7.69
C ARG A 35 21.75 8.56 -7.34
N GLU A 36 21.80 9.73 -7.98
CA GLU A 36 20.81 10.80 -7.76
C GLU A 36 19.40 10.42 -8.28
N GLN A 37 19.29 9.66 -9.37
CA GLN A 37 18.01 9.11 -9.80
C GLN A 37 17.42 8.14 -8.76
N TYR A 38 18.24 7.26 -8.19
CA TYR A 38 17.80 6.32 -7.15
C TYR A 38 17.36 7.08 -5.89
N LYS A 39 18.07 8.16 -5.54
CA LYS A 39 17.69 9.08 -4.46
C LYS A 39 16.32 9.70 -4.68
N ALA A 40 16.08 10.27 -5.86
CA ALA A 40 14.81 10.92 -6.19
C ALA A 40 13.64 9.93 -6.06
N VAL A 41 13.81 8.73 -6.62
CA VAL A 41 12.82 7.65 -6.50
C VAL A 41 12.62 7.21 -5.05
N PHE A 42 13.70 7.10 -4.26
CA PHE A 42 13.59 6.77 -2.84
C PHE A 42 12.77 7.81 -2.09
N CYS A 43 13.05 9.10 -2.29
CA CYS A 43 12.35 10.19 -1.62
C CYS A 43 10.85 10.22 -1.96
N ASP A 44 10.50 10.13 -3.24
CA ASP A 44 9.12 10.08 -3.72
C ASP A 44 8.36 8.89 -3.11
N GLN A 45 8.94 7.69 -3.21
CA GLN A 45 8.30 6.47 -2.72
C GLN A 45 8.24 6.41 -1.18
N LEU A 46 9.17 7.09 -0.49
CA LEU A 46 9.12 7.23 0.96
C LEU A 46 7.96 8.12 1.41
N ALA A 47 7.63 9.17 0.63
CA ALA A 47 6.46 10.00 0.89
C ALA A 47 5.17 9.17 0.79
N GLU A 48 5.00 8.40 -0.31
CA GLU A 48 3.87 7.48 -0.49
C GLU A 48 3.78 6.48 0.67
N TYR A 49 4.89 5.86 1.06
CA TYR A 49 4.93 4.92 2.17
C TYR A 49 4.52 5.55 3.51
N ARG A 50 4.98 6.78 3.79
CA ARG A 50 4.67 7.49 5.04
C ARG A 50 3.18 7.80 5.14
N GLU A 51 2.58 8.30 4.05
CA GLU A 51 1.16 8.60 3.97
C GLU A 51 0.32 7.33 4.14
N LEU A 52 0.62 6.27 3.38
CA LEU A 52 -0.11 5.01 3.43
C LEU A 52 -0.03 4.36 4.82
N ARG A 53 1.16 4.37 5.44
CA ARG A 53 1.35 3.89 6.82
C ARG A 53 0.59 4.75 7.84
N GLY A 54 0.46 6.05 7.59
CA GLY A 54 -0.41 6.94 8.36
C GLY A 54 -1.87 6.48 8.32
N ARG A 55 -2.42 6.32 7.12
CA ARG A 55 -3.81 5.84 6.92
C ARG A 55 -4.05 4.47 7.56
N LEU A 56 -3.10 3.55 7.42
CA LEU A 56 -3.21 2.20 7.98
C LEU A 56 -3.19 2.22 9.52
N ARG A 57 -2.40 3.09 10.14
CA ARG A 57 -2.41 3.29 11.61
C ARG A 57 -3.73 3.90 12.09
N ALA A 58 -4.27 4.87 11.37
CA ALA A 58 -5.57 5.48 11.70
C ALA A 58 -6.70 4.44 11.64
N ALA A 59 -6.76 3.65 10.56
CA ALA A 59 -7.76 2.59 10.41
C ALA A 59 -7.67 1.53 11.53
N ARG A 60 -6.46 1.12 11.93
CA ARG A 60 -6.25 0.21 13.05
C ARG A 60 -6.71 0.79 14.39
N ARG A 61 -6.48 2.08 14.63
CA ARG A 61 -6.94 2.76 15.85
C ARG A 61 -8.46 2.78 15.93
N ALA A 62 -9.13 3.19 14.85
CA ALA A 62 -10.59 3.20 14.78
C ALA A 62 -11.20 1.80 15.03
N LEU A 63 -10.58 0.75 14.48
CA LEU A 63 -11.01 -0.63 14.74
C LEU A 63 -10.85 -1.02 16.22
N GLY A 64 -9.72 -0.65 16.84
CA GLY A 64 -9.50 -0.91 18.27
C GLY A 64 -10.44 -0.13 19.20
N GLU A 65 -10.76 1.12 18.85
CA GLU A 65 -11.75 1.93 19.59
C GLU A 65 -13.14 1.31 19.52
N LEU A 66 -13.56 0.81 18.34
CA LEU A 66 -14.82 0.10 18.17
C LEU A 66 -14.85 -1.19 18.99
N ASP A 67 -13.78 -1.97 18.99
CA ASP A 67 -13.66 -3.22 19.76
C ASP A 67 -13.72 -2.96 21.29
N ALA A 68 -13.07 -1.88 21.75
CA ALA A 68 -13.14 -1.46 23.14
C ALA A 68 -14.56 -1.02 23.55
N LEU A 69 -15.28 -0.29 22.68
CA LEU A 69 -16.67 0.08 22.91
C LEU A 69 -17.59 -1.15 22.95
N MET A 70 -17.42 -2.10 22.03
CA MET A 70 -18.18 -3.36 22.02
C MET A 70 -17.90 -4.20 23.27
N SER A 71 -16.65 -4.22 23.74
CA SER A 71 -16.24 -4.94 24.96
C SER A 71 -16.82 -4.32 26.24
N ARG A 72 -17.09 -3.01 26.25
CA ARG A 72 -17.69 -2.28 27.38
C ARG A 72 -19.22 -2.25 27.36
N ALA A 73 -19.85 -2.67 26.26
CA ALA A 73 -21.31 -2.76 26.18
C ALA A 73 -21.84 -3.88 27.12
N PRO A 74 -22.94 -3.66 27.85
CA PRO A 74 -23.51 -4.70 28.71
C PRO A 74 -23.86 -5.95 27.89
N ARG A 75 -23.44 -7.15 28.36
CA ARG A 75 -23.77 -8.46 27.78
C ARG A 75 -25.27 -8.84 27.92
N ARG A 76 -26.19 -7.90 27.74
CA ARG A 76 -27.64 -8.16 27.74
C ARG A 76 -28.32 -7.45 26.58
N ALA A 77 -28.10 -8.01 25.39
CA ALA A 77 -29.16 -8.27 24.42
C ALA A 77 -28.60 -9.27 23.40
N PRO A 78 -29.32 -10.36 23.07
CA PRO A 78 -28.96 -11.19 21.95
C PRO A 78 -29.05 -10.32 20.68
N ARG A 79 -27.89 -10.00 20.08
CA ARG A 79 -27.82 -9.20 18.84
C ARG A 79 -28.51 -9.90 17.65
N TRP A 80 -28.80 -11.19 17.74
CA TRP A 80 -29.47 -11.95 16.67
C TRP A 80 -30.98 -11.66 16.58
N GLU A 81 -31.65 -11.17 17.63
CA GLU A 81 -33.10 -10.94 17.60
C GLU A 81 -33.53 -9.65 16.88
N ARG A 82 -32.60 -8.77 16.50
CA ARG A 82 -32.90 -7.58 15.68
C ARG A 82 -32.49 -7.70 14.22
N VAL A 83 -31.97 -8.84 13.79
CA VAL A 83 -31.59 -9.10 12.40
C VAL A 83 -32.77 -9.66 11.58
N SER A 84 -33.93 -9.85 12.20
CA SER A 84 -35.17 -10.23 11.49
C SER A 84 -35.77 -9.11 10.62
N ASN A 85 -35.26 -7.88 10.72
CA ASN A 85 -35.70 -6.75 9.90
C ASN A 85 -34.60 -6.31 8.92
N GLY A 86 -34.21 -7.18 8.00
CA GLY A 86 -33.80 -6.82 6.63
C GLY A 86 -32.62 -5.87 6.40
N GLU A 87 -31.85 -5.47 7.41
CA GLU A 87 -30.66 -4.64 7.21
C GLU A 87 -29.42 -5.52 7.08
N GLN A 88 -29.07 -5.80 5.82
CA GLN A 88 -27.81 -6.35 5.37
C GLN A 88 -26.65 -5.58 6.03
N TRP A 89 -26.05 -6.16 7.07
CA TRP A 89 -24.78 -5.70 7.58
C TRP A 89 -23.74 -6.00 6.50
N GLU A 90 -23.15 -4.98 5.89
CA GLU A 90 -22.00 -5.11 4.99
C GLU A 90 -20.71 -4.79 5.78
N PRO A 91 -20.06 -5.77 6.41
CA PRO A 91 -18.78 -5.55 7.06
C PRO A 91 -17.65 -5.80 6.07
N GLN A 92 -17.18 -4.82 5.31
CA GLN A 92 -15.86 -4.97 4.68
C GLN A 92 -14.95 -3.73 4.69
N PRO A 93 -14.55 -3.20 5.87
CA PRO A 93 -13.30 -2.45 6.00
C PRO A 93 -12.05 -3.35 5.89
N GLY A 94 -12.19 -4.66 6.17
CA GLY A 94 -11.10 -5.62 6.35
C GLY A 94 -10.32 -5.99 5.08
N LEU A 95 -11.02 -6.12 3.95
CA LEU A 95 -10.40 -6.39 2.64
C LEU A 95 -9.48 -5.24 2.21
N SER A 96 -9.91 -3.98 2.39
CA SER A 96 -9.08 -2.81 2.06
C SER A 96 -7.88 -2.62 2.99
N LEU A 97 -7.98 -3.06 4.25
CA LEU A 97 -6.88 -2.92 5.22
C LEU A 97 -5.75 -3.90 4.92
N LEU A 98 -6.09 -5.13 4.51
CA LEU A 98 -5.12 -6.14 4.10
C LEU A 98 -4.38 -5.69 2.83
N GLU A 99 -5.09 -5.22 1.81
CA GLU A 99 -4.49 -4.67 0.59
C GLU A 99 -3.54 -3.49 0.88
N LYS A 100 -3.96 -2.57 1.75
CA LYS A 100 -3.11 -1.45 2.21
C LYS A 100 -1.87 -1.96 2.97
N GLN A 101 -2.00 -3.03 3.75
CA GLN A 101 -0.89 -3.64 4.47
C GLN A 101 0.11 -4.30 3.51
N GLU A 102 -0.37 -5.00 2.49
CA GLU A 102 0.46 -5.61 1.45
C GLU A 102 1.22 -4.54 0.66
N ARG A 103 0.53 -3.45 0.27
CA ARG A 103 1.18 -2.31 -0.40
C ARG A 103 2.25 -1.66 0.48
N CYS A 104 1.98 -1.46 1.77
CA CYS A 104 2.98 -0.99 2.73
C CYS A 104 4.20 -1.92 2.82
N ASN A 105 4.00 -3.24 2.83
CA ASN A 105 5.07 -4.23 2.90
C ASN A 105 5.93 -4.22 1.63
N TYR A 106 5.29 -4.12 0.47
CA TYR A 106 5.98 -3.99 -0.81
C TYR A 106 6.84 -2.72 -0.86
N LEU A 107 6.27 -1.56 -0.52
CA LEU A 107 7.00 -0.29 -0.48
C LEU A 107 8.18 -0.35 0.50
N ARG A 108 8.01 -0.97 1.68
CA ARG A 108 9.12 -1.16 2.63
C ARG A 108 10.26 -1.97 2.03
N LYS A 109 9.97 -3.11 1.38
CA LYS A 109 10.98 -3.96 0.72
C LYS A 109 11.70 -3.19 -0.39
N LYS A 110 10.94 -2.47 -1.24
CA LYS A 110 11.48 -1.61 -2.32
C LYS A 110 12.42 -0.54 -1.78
N LEU A 111 11.99 0.19 -0.76
CA LEU A 111 12.77 1.28 -0.16
C LEU A 111 14.06 0.77 0.49
N LEU A 112 14.01 -0.37 1.19
CA LEU A 112 15.21 -0.99 1.77
C LEU A 112 16.22 -1.40 0.69
N HIS A 113 15.73 -1.97 -0.42
CA HIS A 113 16.59 -2.35 -1.55
C HIS A 113 17.27 -1.15 -2.20
N ILE A 114 16.51 -0.10 -2.52
CA ILE A 114 17.06 1.13 -3.12
C ILE A 114 18.07 1.78 -2.17
N LYS A 115 17.77 1.84 -0.87
CA LYS A 115 18.69 2.37 0.15
C LYS A 115 19.99 1.56 0.23
N SER A 116 19.92 0.24 0.11
CA SER A 116 21.11 -0.63 0.06
C SER A 116 21.99 -0.30 -1.14
N ARG A 117 21.39 -0.19 -2.34
CA ARG A 117 22.12 0.12 -3.58
C ARG A 117 22.86 1.45 -3.51
N ILE A 118 22.23 2.47 -2.95
CA ILE A 118 22.83 3.77 -2.72
C ILE A 118 24.01 3.67 -1.75
N ARG A 119 23.84 2.99 -0.61
CA ARG A 119 24.90 2.81 0.40
C ARG A 119 26.09 2.02 -0.13
N GLU A 120 25.85 0.96 -0.89
CA GLU A 120 26.89 0.15 -1.54
C GLU A 120 27.75 1.00 -2.48
N TYR A 121 27.12 1.88 -3.26
CA TYR A 121 27.83 2.80 -4.15
C TYR A 121 28.63 3.86 -3.37
N ASP A 122 28.00 4.51 -2.40
CA ASP A 122 28.64 5.55 -1.59
C ASP A 122 29.85 5.00 -0.81
N HIS A 123 29.80 3.74 -0.35
CA HIS A 123 30.93 3.07 0.31
C HIS A 123 32.08 2.73 -0.65
N ALA A 124 31.77 2.42 -1.92
CA ALA A 124 32.76 2.09 -2.93
C ALA A 124 33.46 3.33 -3.54
N ALA A 125 32.92 4.53 -3.32
CA ALA A 125 33.45 5.79 -3.81
C ALA A 125 33.80 6.73 -2.63
N PRO A 126 34.97 6.54 -1.98
CA PRO A 126 35.35 7.28 -0.76
C PRO A 126 35.49 8.81 -0.94
N GLU A 127 35.42 9.33 -2.16
CA GLU A 127 35.51 10.77 -2.46
C GLU A 127 34.16 11.52 -2.38
N SER A 128 33.04 10.83 -2.12
CA SER A 128 31.72 11.47 -1.96
C SER A 128 31.29 11.49 -0.50
N SER A 129 31.82 12.47 0.26
CA SER A 129 31.42 12.71 1.66
C SER A 129 30.02 13.35 1.81
N VAL A 130 29.03 12.95 1.00
CA VAL A 130 27.64 13.36 1.19
C VAL A 130 26.80 12.14 1.55
N CYS A 131 26.87 11.80 2.84
CA CYS A 131 26.10 10.73 3.47
C CYS A 131 24.59 10.97 3.41
N PHE A 132 23.86 9.86 3.45
CA PHE A 132 22.42 9.73 3.64
C PHE A 132 22.03 9.36 5.07
#